data_AF-A0A7K0R012-F1
#
_entry.id   AF-A0A7K0R012-F1
#
_cell.length_a   1.000
_cell.length_b   1.000
_cell.length_c   1.000
_cell.angle_alpha   90.00
_cell.angle_beta   90.00
_cell.angle_gamma   90.00
#
_symmetry.space_group_name_H-M   'P 1'
#
loop_
_entity.id
_entity.type
_entity.pdbx_description
1 polymer ?
#
loop_
_entity_poly.entity_id
_entity_poly.type
_entity_poly.pdbx_seq_one_letter_code
_entity_poly.pdbx_strand_id
1 'polypeptide(L)'
;MRQSLGVRLWRLSIIAFVAFYLLVPLYAMFDFSTKPFGFADKGRTFRAWQMIGEQQDLFQAVTRSLISAAIVMALILFLVVPTAIWVHLKLPLLRRPFELLCLLPLAIPAIVIVVGIAPLYRWISINVSESPITLAGVYSMLILPYTYRSLSAALDAVDIHTLAEAATTLGATISRV
;
A
#
# COMPACT_ATOMS: atom_id res chain seq x y z
N MET A 1 34.67 -10.62 5.55
CA MET A 1 35.39 -9.43 6.05
C MET A 1 34.97 -9.17 7.51
N ARG A 2 35.87 -9.29 8.50
CA ARG A 2 35.56 -8.95 9.90
C ARG A 2 35.53 -7.43 10.03
N GLN A 3 34.36 -6.85 10.27
CA GLN A 3 34.23 -5.40 10.44
C GLN A 3 34.97 -4.96 11.71
N SER A 4 35.70 -3.83 11.65
CA SER A 4 36.36 -3.26 12.83
C SER A 4 35.32 -2.84 13.88
N LEU A 5 35.70 -2.92 15.15
CA LEU A 5 34.82 -2.56 16.28
C LEU A 5 34.24 -1.14 16.12
N GLY A 6 35.03 -0.19 15.60
CA GLY A 6 34.58 1.18 15.33
C GLY A 6 33.45 1.25 14.30
N VAL A 7 33.51 0.47 13.22
CA VAL A 7 32.44 0.43 12.19
C VAL A 7 31.14 -0.18 12.76
N ARG A 8 31.27 -1.18 13.64
CA ARG A 8 30.10 -1.77 14.30
C ARG A 8 29.44 -0.79 15.27
N LEU A 9 30.23 -0.05 16.06
CA LEU A 9 29.73 0.96 16.99
C LEU A 9 29.06 2.13 16.24
N TRP A 10 29.68 2.62 15.16
CA TRP A 10 29.11 3.67 14.33
C TRP A 10 27.79 3.24 13.66
N ARG A 11 27.73 2.02 13.13
CA ARG A 11 26.47 1.48 12.59
C ARG A 11 25.41 1.39 13.68
N LEU A 12 25.76 0.89 14.86
CA LEU A 12 24.83 0.77 15.98
C LEU A 12 24.32 2.13 16.44
N SER A 13 25.15 3.16 16.50
CA SER A 13 24.71 4.50 16.90
C SER A 13 23.70 5.09 15.91
N ILE A 14 23.93 4.93 14.60
CA ILE A 14 22.97 5.36 13.58
C ILE A 14 21.64 4.61 13.74
N ILE A 15 21.69 3.28 13.88
CA ILE A 15 20.49 2.46 14.06
C ILE A 15 19.74 2.88 15.33
N ALA A 16 20.44 3.08 16.45
CA ALA A 16 19.82 3.50 17.71
C ALA A 16 19.16 4.88 17.58
N PHE A 17 19.81 5.84 16.92
CA PHE A 17 19.26 7.17 16.72
C PHE A 17 17.99 7.14 15.85
N VAL A 18 18.03 6.42 14.73
CA VAL A 18 16.86 6.27 13.84
C VAL A 18 15.74 5.51 14.56
N ALA A 19 16.07 4.43 15.27
CA ALA A 19 15.10 3.67 16.06
C ALA A 19 14.46 4.55 17.13
N PHE A 20 15.25 5.36 17.85
CA PHE A 20 14.72 6.29 18.85
C PHE A 20 13.75 7.29 18.21
N TYR A 21 14.15 7.92 17.11
CA TYR A 21 13.29 8.86 16.37
C TYR A 21 11.95 8.23 15.95
N LEU A 22 11.97 6.98 15.47
CA LEU A 22 10.75 6.26 15.06
C LEU A 22 9.91 5.75 16.24
N LEU A 23 10.54 5.36 17.36
CA LEU A 23 9.86 4.78 18.52
C LEU A 23 9.23 5.84 19.42
N VAL A 24 9.77 7.06 19.47
CA VAL A 24 9.21 8.16 20.27
C VAL A 24 7.71 8.42 19.99
N PRO A 25 7.25 8.62 18.74
CA PRO A 25 5.82 8.85 18.48
C PRO A 25 4.97 7.61 18.79
N LEU A 26 5.48 6.39 18.56
CA LEU A 26 4.77 5.16 18.91
C LEU A 26 4.60 5.01 20.41
N TYR A 27 5.65 5.31 21.19
CA TYR A 27 5.59 5.35 22.64
C TYR A 27 4.64 6.45 23.12
N ALA A 28 4.66 7.63 22.50
CA ALA A 28 3.73 8.70 22.84
C ALA A 28 2.27 8.33 22.56
N MET A 29 1.97 7.62 21.47
CA MET A 29 0.64 7.08 21.18
C MET A 29 0.21 6.03 22.21
N PHE A 30 1.13 5.13 22.60
CA PHE A 30 0.87 4.14 23.64
C PHE A 30 0.62 4.82 24.99
N ASP A 31 1.47 5.76 25.39
CA ASP A 31 1.30 6.56 26.60
C ASP A 31 -0.06 7.28 26.56
N PHE A 32 -0.38 7.97 25.47
CA PHE A 32 -1.68 8.63 25.29
C PHE A 32 -2.86 7.65 25.44
N SER A 33 -2.76 6.45 24.89
CA SER A 33 -3.82 5.42 24.99
C SER A 33 -4.11 4.97 26.43
N THR A 34 -3.19 5.21 27.36
CA THR A 34 -3.35 4.87 28.79
C THR A 34 -3.80 6.04 29.65
N LYS A 35 -4.06 7.22 29.06
CA LYS A 35 -4.57 8.37 29.81
C LYS A 35 -6.02 8.14 30.28
N PRO A 36 -6.47 8.85 31.34
CA PRO A 36 -7.83 8.73 31.85
C PRO A 36 -8.88 8.79 30.75
N PHE A 37 -9.80 7.82 30.75
CA PHE A 37 -10.90 7.77 29.80
C PHE A 37 -12.13 8.45 30.42
N GLY A 38 -12.28 9.76 30.16
CA GLY A 38 -13.34 10.59 30.74
C GLY A 38 -12.97 11.20 32.10
N PHE A 39 -13.94 11.85 32.75
CA PHE A 39 -13.71 12.59 34.01
C PHE A 39 -13.68 11.71 35.27
N ALA A 40 -14.05 10.43 35.16
CA ALA A 40 -14.18 9.52 36.30
C ALA A 40 -12.87 8.83 36.69
N ASP A 41 -11.96 8.64 35.72
CA ASP A 41 -10.71 7.93 35.92
C ASP A 41 -9.60 8.90 36.43
N LYS A 42 -8.77 8.43 37.36
CA LYS A 42 -7.57 9.15 37.82
C LYS A 42 -6.33 8.30 37.52
N GLY A 43 -5.30 8.90 36.94
CA GLY A 43 -4.04 8.20 36.62
C GLY A 43 -4.08 7.41 35.31
N ARG A 44 -3.13 6.49 35.12
CA ARG A 44 -3.04 5.68 33.90
C ARG A 44 -3.99 4.49 33.99
N THR A 45 -4.83 4.27 32.97
CA THR A 45 -5.81 3.18 32.93
C THR A 45 -5.79 2.46 31.57
N PHE A 46 -6.13 1.17 31.56
CA PHE A 46 -6.31 0.37 30.32
C PHE A 46 -7.78 0.28 29.89
N ARG A 47 -8.64 1.12 30.47
CA ARG A 47 -10.09 1.08 30.22
C ARG A 47 -10.41 1.32 28.74
N ALA A 48 -9.73 2.27 28.11
CA ALA A 48 -9.88 2.54 26.68
C ALA A 48 -9.67 1.28 25.81
N TRP A 49 -8.70 0.43 26.18
CA TRP A 49 -8.41 -0.82 25.48
C TRP A 49 -9.50 -1.88 25.68
N GLN A 50 -10.09 -1.95 26.87
CA GLN A 50 -11.20 -2.88 27.15
C GLN A 50 -12.46 -2.52 26.37
N MET A 51 -12.73 -1.22 26.21
CA MET A 51 -13.89 -0.72 25.48
C MET A 51 -13.82 -0.94 23.95
N ILE A 52 -12.63 -1.21 23.39
CA ILE A 52 -12.43 -1.42 21.94
C ILE A 52 -13.37 -2.51 21.40
N GLY A 53 -13.52 -3.61 22.15
CA GLY A 53 -14.37 -4.73 21.74
C GLY A 53 -15.87 -4.45 21.85
N GLU A 54 -16.27 -3.45 22.63
CA GLU A 54 -17.66 -3.06 22.82
C GLU A 54 -18.13 -2.05 21.76
N GLN A 55 -17.20 -1.38 21.08
CA GLN A 55 -17.52 -0.36 20.07
C GLN A 55 -17.89 -0.97 18.72
N GLN A 56 -19.19 -1.15 18.47
CA GLN A 56 -19.69 -1.71 17.20
C GLN A 56 -19.25 -0.91 15.96
N ASP A 57 -19.22 0.41 16.04
CA ASP A 57 -18.80 1.28 14.92
C ASP A 57 -17.35 1.03 14.51
N LEU A 58 -16.47 0.75 15.48
CA LEU A 58 -15.07 0.44 15.22
C LEU A 58 -14.95 -0.87 14.46
N PHE A 59 -15.70 -1.90 14.87
CA PHE A 59 -15.72 -3.18 14.17
C PHE A 59 -16.23 -3.03 12.73
N GLN A 60 -17.29 -2.24 12.53
CA GLN A 60 -17.79 -1.93 11.19
C GLN A 60 -16.76 -1.17 10.35
N ALA A 61 -16.08 -0.17 10.91
CA ALA A 61 -15.04 0.58 10.22
C ALA A 61 -13.87 -0.30 9.81
N VAL A 62 -13.33 -1.12 10.73
CA VAL A 62 -12.25 -2.08 10.47
C VAL A 62 -12.66 -3.07 9.38
N THR A 63 -13.88 -3.62 9.46
CA THR A 63 -14.39 -4.55 8.45
C THR A 63 -14.47 -3.90 7.07
N ARG A 64 -15.02 -2.68 6.98
CA ARG A 64 -15.08 -1.93 5.71
C ARG A 64 -13.69 -1.65 5.16
N SER A 65 -12.73 -1.27 6.01
CA SER A 65 -11.32 -1.07 5.61
C SER A 65 -10.67 -2.35 5.07
N LEU A 66 -10.87 -3.50 5.73
CA LEU A 66 -10.36 -4.79 5.27
C LEU A 66 -10.96 -5.21 3.94
N ILE A 67 -12.27 -5.01 3.75
CA ILE A 67 -12.95 -5.30 2.47
C ILE A 67 -12.37 -4.41 1.36
N SER A 68 -12.24 -3.10 1.60
CA SER A 68 -11.64 -2.19 0.62
C SER A 68 -10.20 -2.60 0.28
N ALA A 69 -9.39 -2.97 1.27
CA ALA A 69 -8.03 -3.44 1.06
C ALA A 69 -8.00 -4.73 0.21
N ALA A 70 -8.88 -5.69 0.48
CA ALA A 70 -8.99 -6.91 -0.29
C ALA A 70 -9.39 -6.64 -1.76
N ILE A 71 -10.33 -5.72 -2.00
CA ILE A 71 -10.72 -5.31 -3.35
C ILE A 71 -9.56 -4.65 -4.08
N VAL A 72 -8.83 -3.73 -3.42
CA VAL A 72 -7.65 -3.08 -4.00
C VAL A 72 -6.60 -4.13 -4.37
N MET A 73 -6.30 -5.06 -3.45
CA MET A 73 -5.35 -6.14 -3.69
C MET A 73 -5.77 -7.03 -4.87
N ALA A 74 -7.05 -7.38 -4.95
CA ALA A 74 -7.58 -8.16 -6.08
C ALA A 74 -7.44 -7.41 -7.40
N LEU A 75 -7.81 -6.13 -7.46
CA LEU A 75 -7.62 -5.31 -8.66
C LEU A 75 -6.15 -5.24 -9.06
N ILE A 76 -5.26 -5.03 -8.12
CA ILE A 76 -3.83 -4.98 -8.41
C ILE A 76 -3.32 -6.34 -8.94
N LEU A 77 -3.61 -7.43 -8.24
CA LEU A 77 -3.08 -8.75 -8.57
C LEU A 77 -3.66 -9.33 -9.86
N PHE A 78 -4.95 -9.10 -10.14
CA PHE A 78 -5.62 -9.71 -11.29
C PHE A 78 -5.70 -8.80 -12.51
N LEU A 79 -5.58 -7.48 -12.34
CA LEU A 79 -5.60 -6.53 -13.46
C LEU A 79 -4.22 -5.94 -13.71
N VAL A 80 -3.62 -5.30 -12.71
CA VAL A 80 -2.40 -4.48 -12.91
C VAL A 80 -1.16 -5.35 -13.12
N VAL A 81 -0.96 -6.37 -12.30
CA VAL A 81 0.21 -7.26 -12.39
C VAL A 81 0.27 -7.98 -13.75
N PRO A 82 -0.81 -8.64 -14.24
CA PRO A 82 -0.78 -9.30 -15.54
C PRO A 82 -0.59 -8.31 -16.68
N THR A 83 -1.24 -7.15 -16.61
CA THR A 83 -1.09 -6.08 -17.61
C THR A 83 0.37 -5.59 -17.67
N ALA A 84 1.00 -5.36 -16.53
CA ALA A 84 2.39 -4.90 -16.46
C ALA A 84 3.36 -5.94 -17.02
N ILE A 85 3.19 -7.23 -16.67
CA ILE A 85 3.99 -8.34 -17.20
C ILE A 85 3.84 -8.42 -18.72
N TRP A 86 2.60 -8.35 -19.22
CA TRP A 86 2.32 -8.42 -20.65
C TRP A 86 2.94 -7.25 -21.43
N VAL A 87 2.86 -6.03 -20.88
CA VAL A 87 3.46 -4.84 -21.47
C VAL A 87 4.99 -4.96 -21.53
N HIS A 88 5.63 -5.47 -20.47
CA HIS A 88 7.08 -5.66 -20.43
C HIS A 88 7.55 -6.74 -21.42
N LEU A 89 6.82 -7.84 -21.56
CA LEU A 89 7.23 -8.96 -22.41
C LEU A 89 6.93 -8.74 -23.90
N LYS A 90 5.78 -8.15 -24.25
CA LYS A 90 5.26 -8.19 -25.63
C LYS A 90 5.05 -6.83 -26.28
N LEU A 91 4.88 -5.77 -25.52
CA LEU A 91 4.46 -4.46 -26.04
C LEU A 91 5.48 -3.37 -25.64
N PRO A 92 6.72 -3.41 -26.16
CA PRO A 92 7.77 -2.48 -25.77
C PRO A 92 7.41 -1.01 -26.07
N LEU A 93 6.61 -0.75 -27.10
CA LEU A 93 6.11 0.60 -27.41
C LEU A 93 5.14 1.14 -26.34
N LEU A 94 4.38 0.26 -25.67
CA LEU A 94 3.44 0.65 -24.63
C LEU A 94 4.07 0.73 -23.24
N ARG A 95 5.33 0.31 -23.07
CA ARG A 95 6.02 0.36 -21.77
C ARG A 95 6.06 1.78 -21.19
N ARG A 96 6.50 2.76 -21.99
CA ARG A 96 6.58 4.17 -21.57
C ARG A 96 5.23 4.81 -21.23
N PRO A 97 4.19 4.73 -22.09
CA PRO A 97 2.89 5.32 -21.74
C PRO A 97 2.22 4.62 -20.56
N PHE A 98 2.38 3.29 -20.43
CA PHE A 98 1.85 2.55 -19.28
C PHE A 98 2.56 2.94 -17.98
N GLU A 99 3.90 3.04 -18.00
CA GLU A 99 4.68 3.55 -16.87
C GLU A 99 4.21 4.96 -16.48
N LEU A 100 4.07 5.85 -17.46
CA LEU A 100 3.61 7.22 -17.21
C LEU A 100 2.23 7.21 -16.56
N LEU A 101 1.27 6.43 -17.08
CA LEU A 101 -0.06 6.27 -16.52
C LEU A 101 -0.03 5.79 -15.06
N CYS A 102 0.81 4.78 -14.74
CA CYS A 102 0.96 4.28 -13.38
C CYS A 102 1.63 5.29 -12.44
N LEU A 103 2.49 6.17 -12.96
CA LEU A 103 3.21 7.18 -12.19
C LEU A 103 2.48 8.51 -12.08
N LEU A 104 1.46 8.77 -12.91
CA LEU A 104 0.64 10.00 -12.87
C LEU A 104 0.15 10.37 -11.46
N PRO A 105 -0.36 9.43 -10.63
CA PRO A 105 -0.86 9.77 -9.30
C PRO A 105 0.19 10.40 -8.38
N LEU A 106 1.48 10.15 -8.62
CA LEU A 106 2.57 10.69 -7.81
C LEU A 106 2.86 12.16 -8.14
N ALA A 107 2.61 12.57 -9.39
CA ALA A 107 2.82 13.95 -9.84
C ALA A 107 1.69 14.89 -9.40
N ILE A 108 0.49 14.36 -9.19
CA ILE A 108 -0.70 15.13 -8.84
C ILE A 108 -0.81 15.23 -7.31
N PRO A 109 -0.92 16.43 -6.72
CA PRO A 109 -1.13 16.56 -5.29
C PRO A 109 -2.39 15.83 -4.83
N ALA A 110 -2.35 15.17 -3.66
CA ALA A 110 -3.47 14.37 -3.16
C ALA A 110 -4.80 15.15 -3.10
N ILE A 111 -4.75 16.43 -2.68
CA ILE A 111 -5.94 17.28 -2.62
C ILE A 111 -6.55 17.54 -4.01
N VAL A 112 -5.72 17.67 -5.05
CA VAL A 112 -6.18 17.89 -6.42
C VAL A 112 -6.90 16.64 -6.94
N ILE A 113 -6.39 15.44 -6.63
CA ILE A 113 -7.07 14.19 -6.95
C ILE A 113 -8.44 14.14 -6.28
N VAL A 114 -8.50 14.37 -4.96
CA VAL A 114 -9.75 14.30 -4.17
C VAL A 114 -10.79 15.31 -4.68
N VAL A 115 -10.39 16.56 -4.91
CA VAL A 115 -11.30 17.59 -5.43
C VAL A 115 -11.75 17.25 -6.85
N GLY A 116 -10.84 16.76 -7.70
CA GLY A 116 -11.14 16.40 -9.08
C GLY A 116 -12.14 15.25 -9.22
N ILE A 117 -12.08 14.25 -8.33
CA ILE A 117 -13.01 13.09 -8.35
C ILE A 117 -14.31 13.34 -7.57
N ALA A 118 -14.38 14.40 -6.75
CA ALA A 118 -15.52 14.64 -5.87
C ALA A 118 -16.89 14.66 -6.59
N PRO A 119 -17.04 15.26 -7.79
CA PRO A 119 -18.30 15.20 -8.52
C PRO A 119 -18.70 13.78 -8.94
N LEU A 120 -17.72 12.97 -9.36
CA LEU A 120 -17.95 11.56 -9.73
C LEU A 120 -18.41 10.75 -8.51
N TYR A 121 -17.74 10.91 -7.37
CA TYR A 121 -18.12 10.19 -6.15
C TYR A 121 -19.46 10.65 -5.58
N ARG A 122 -19.80 11.94 -5.74
CA ARG A 122 -21.14 12.43 -5.44
C ARG A 122 -22.19 11.74 -6.31
N TRP A 123 -21.92 11.61 -7.61
CA TRP A 123 -22.82 10.90 -8.52
C TRP A 123 -22.95 9.41 -8.14
N ILE A 124 -21.86 8.72 -7.83
CA ILE A 124 -21.86 7.33 -7.36
C ILE A 124 -22.66 7.19 -6.06
N SER A 125 -22.49 8.11 -5.12
CA SER A 125 -23.20 8.12 -3.85
C SER A 125 -24.72 8.21 -4.04
N ILE A 126 -25.16 9.04 -5.00
CA ILE A 126 -26.59 9.26 -5.26
C ILE A 126 -27.20 8.10 -6.06
N ASN A 127 -26.48 7.56 -7.04
CA ASN A 127 -27.05 6.63 -8.04
C ASN A 127 -26.71 5.16 -7.80
N VAL A 128 -25.66 4.85 -7.04
CA VAL A 128 -25.16 3.49 -6.85
C VAL A 128 -25.22 3.09 -5.38
N SER A 129 -24.39 3.72 -4.55
CA SER A 129 -24.32 3.42 -3.12
C SER A 129 -23.44 4.45 -2.39
N GLU A 130 -23.91 4.93 -1.26
CA GLU A 130 -23.10 5.66 -0.29
C GLU A 130 -22.35 4.65 0.60
N SER A 131 -21.16 4.24 0.17
CA SER A 131 -20.33 3.28 0.91
C SER A 131 -18.83 3.59 0.78
N PRO A 132 -18.05 3.55 1.89
CA PRO A 132 -16.59 3.66 1.83
C PRO A 132 -15.91 2.62 0.95
N ILE A 133 -16.58 1.51 0.65
CA ILE A 133 -16.07 0.44 -0.22
C ILE A 133 -15.89 0.96 -1.65
N THR A 134 -16.72 1.92 -2.10
CA THR A 134 -16.60 2.52 -3.44
C THR A 134 -15.26 3.21 -3.65
N LEU A 135 -14.60 3.68 -2.58
CA LEU A 135 -13.29 4.32 -2.62
C LEU A 135 -12.16 3.36 -3.03
N ALA A 136 -12.40 2.04 -3.03
CA ALA A 136 -11.41 1.05 -3.47
C ALA A 136 -10.87 1.34 -4.88
N GLY A 137 -11.69 1.90 -5.78
CA GLY A 137 -11.23 2.29 -7.13
C GLY A 137 -10.21 3.44 -7.11
N VAL A 138 -10.38 4.43 -6.25
CA VAL A 138 -9.38 5.51 -6.10
C VAL A 138 -8.17 5.02 -5.33
N TYR A 139 -8.35 4.20 -4.30
CA TYR A 139 -7.23 3.60 -3.58
C TYR A 139 -6.36 2.72 -4.47
N SER A 140 -6.96 1.97 -5.40
CA SER A 140 -6.18 1.20 -6.38
C SER A 140 -5.38 2.11 -7.32
N MET A 141 -5.95 3.22 -7.78
CA MET A 141 -5.21 4.24 -8.54
C MET A 141 -4.04 4.83 -7.74
N LEU A 142 -4.25 5.16 -6.46
CA LEU A 142 -3.21 5.78 -5.61
C LEU A 142 -2.03 4.85 -5.32
N ILE A 143 -2.25 3.53 -5.29
CA ILE A 143 -1.17 2.56 -5.03
C ILE A 143 -0.41 2.14 -6.29
N LEU A 144 -0.96 2.39 -7.49
CA LEU A 144 -0.31 2.08 -8.79
C LEU A 144 1.19 2.42 -8.85
N PRO A 145 1.67 3.62 -8.48
CA PRO A 145 3.09 3.95 -8.64
C PRO A 145 4.00 3.05 -7.80
N TYR A 146 3.56 2.67 -6.60
CA TYR A 146 4.33 1.82 -5.69
C TYR A 146 4.34 0.38 -6.19
N THR A 147 3.17 -0.16 -6.56
CA THR A 147 3.06 -1.50 -7.12
C THR A 147 3.85 -1.63 -8.40
N TYR A 148 3.67 -0.69 -9.35
CA TYR A 148 4.35 -0.73 -10.64
C TYR A 148 5.87 -0.71 -10.48
N ARG A 149 6.41 0.19 -9.64
CA ARG A 149 7.87 0.25 -9.40
C ARG A 149 8.42 -0.99 -8.71
N SER A 150 7.70 -1.51 -7.72
CA SER A 150 8.13 -2.76 -7.05
C SER A 150 8.11 -3.94 -8.02
N LEU A 151 7.08 -4.01 -8.87
CA LEU A 151 6.95 -5.07 -9.86
C LEU A 151 8.01 -4.93 -10.94
N SER A 152 8.20 -3.76 -11.54
CA SER A 152 9.21 -3.54 -12.59
C SER A 152 10.60 -3.90 -12.09
N ALA A 153 10.97 -3.48 -10.87
CA ALA A 153 12.24 -3.84 -10.26
C ALA A 153 12.39 -5.36 -10.07
N ALA A 154 11.32 -6.06 -9.69
CA ALA A 154 11.32 -7.52 -9.57
C ALA A 154 11.45 -8.22 -10.93
N LEU A 155 10.77 -7.72 -11.97
CA LEU A 155 10.83 -8.26 -13.33
C LEU A 155 12.23 -8.08 -13.93
N ASP A 156 12.83 -6.90 -13.75
CA ASP A 156 14.16 -6.57 -14.23
C ASP A 156 15.25 -7.37 -13.47
N ALA A 157 15.02 -7.73 -12.20
CA ALA A 157 15.98 -8.52 -11.41
C ALA A 157 16.04 -10.01 -11.78
N VAL A 158 15.02 -10.54 -12.46
CA VAL A 158 14.84 -11.99 -12.72
C VAL A 158 15.08 -12.34 -14.20
N ASP A 159 15.55 -11.38 -15.03
CA ASP A 159 15.75 -11.54 -16.47
C ASP A 159 14.55 -12.21 -17.17
N ILE A 160 13.35 -11.64 -16.97
CA ILE A 160 12.09 -12.28 -17.36
C ILE A 160 12.03 -12.66 -18.85
N HIS A 161 12.73 -11.95 -19.73
CA HIS A 161 12.82 -12.29 -21.15
C HIS A 161 13.52 -13.63 -21.39
N THR A 162 14.66 -13.86 -20.73
CA THR A 162 15.42 -15.12 -20.87
C THR A 162 14.63 -16.30 -20.33
N LEU A 163 13.93 -16.13 -19.20
CA LEU A 163 13.05 -17.17 -18.66
C LEU A 163 11.86 -17.46 -19.59
N ALA A 164 11.27 -16.42 -20.16
CA ALA A 164 10.16 -16.58 -21.10
C ALA A 164 10.59 -17.28 -22.40
N GLU A 165 11.78 -16.98 -22.92
CA GLU A 165 12.36 -17.67 -24.08
C GLU A 165 12.66 -19.13 -23.76
N ALA A 166 13.30 -19.42 -22.62
CA ALA A 166 13.59 -20.79 -22.19
C ALA A 166 12.31 -21.63 -22.02
N ALA A 167 11.26 -21.06 -21.42
CA ALA A 167 9.96 -21.72 -21.30
C ALA A 167 9.35 -22.02 -22.67
N THR A 168 9.45 -21.08 -23.61
CA THR A 168 8.94 -21.25 -24.98
C THR A 168 9.70 -22.36 -25.73
N THR A 169 11.04 -22.44 -25.59
CA THR A 169 11.85 -23.53 -26.16
C THR A 169 11.49 -24.90 -25.57
N LEU A 170 11.07 -24.96 -24.31
CA LEU A 170 10.57 -26.18 -23.66
C LEU A 170 9.11 -26.52 -24.05
N GLY A 171 8.52 -25.80 -25.00
CA GLY A 171 7.18 -26.07 -25.53
C GLY A 171 6.05 -25.38 -24.77
N ALA A 172 6.34 -24.41 -23.90
CA ALA A 172 5.30 -23.62 -23.27
C ALA A 172 4.59 -22.70 -24.29
N THR A 173 3.27 -22.65 -24.21
CA THR A 173 2.43 -21.72 -24.97
C THR A 173 2.34 -20.36 -24.27
N ILE A 174 1.92 -19.33 -25.00
CA ILE A 174 1.88 -17.93 -24.52
C ILE A 174 1.10 -17.70 -23.21
N SER A 175 0.15 -18.56 -22.86
CA SER A 175 -0.61 -18.49 -21.60
C SER A 175 0.05 -19.23 -20.44
N ARG A 176 1.04 -20.08 -20.74
CA ARG A 176 1.85 -20.84 -19.80
C ARG A 176 3.23 -20.21 -19.54
N VAL A 177 3.64 -19.28 -20.41
CA VAL A 177 4.80 -18.38 -20.25
C VAL A 177 4.37 -17.14 -19.50
#